data_AF-A0A938LU89-F1
#
_entry.id   AF-A0A938LU89-F1
#
_cell.length_a   1.000
_cell.length_b   1.000
_cell.length_c   1.000
_cell.angle_alpha   90.00
_cell.angle_beta   90.00
_cell.angle_gamma   90.00
#
_symmetry.space_group_name_H-M   'P 1'
#
loop_
_entity.id
_entity.type
_entity.pdbx_description
1 polymer ?
#
loop_
_entity_poly.entity_id
_entity_poly.type
_entity_poly.pdbx_seq_one_letter_code
_entity_poly.pdbx_strand_id
1 'polypeptide(L)'
;MSAKHAAILVMSLLSGIAQGETLTIPAEQLRDKIRGGLLGQILGNLNGLLHEMKYIAEPGNVTAYTPALPQGAWTDDDTDFEWVYIKVMEDEDCLLLPPERISRLWRERINKRIWCSNQYARQLMDLGIPPPRTGMPVFNPWADFNISGQFLCETFGLIAPALPQRAAQIGLNYTRVAIDGEPAQTTQLFTSMIAMAFVQDDIETLLDSGIEALDPGSTIAQIVQDVRAWHKEHPDDWRVTRGLLKDKYSKHDGQMRDRNGYELNTGSIIAALLYGKGDFVKTMITAFNFGWDADCNAATAGTIVGVMKGYRWMLAQDWQIVDRYKNTTRENMPTDETITSFADRLMDLAEKVILEQGGQRLRKDGRLVYQIPAQRPACVQRLESPETQTAALREKLQAEIHRAIGAPASPQEAARAAYYAISLDLAPSIRQKHPEQWSHALAALSNYQNVVQVLFHHSPTPLGNELRRKALAAGLQKPAARANLW
;
A
#
# COMPACT_ATOMS: atom_id res chain seq x y z
N MET A 1 39.07 31.78 2.31
CA MET A 1 39.13 30.31 2.14
C MET A 1 39.46 29.74 3.51
N SER A 2 38.64 28.97 4.23
CA SER A 2 37.67 27.94 3.85
C SER A 2 36.53 27.93 4.89
N ALA A 3 35.31 27.71 4.43
CA ALA A 3 34.08 27.76 5.20
C ALA A 3 33.97 26.57 6.16
N LYS A 4 33.84 26.87 7.46
CA LYS A 4 33.49 25.89 8.50
C LYS A 4 31.99 25.63 8.45
N HIS A 5 31.65 24.35 8.43
CA HIS A 5 30.33 23.76 8.48
C HIS A 5 29.46 24.40 9.58
N ALA A 6 28.39 25.08 9.19
CA ALA A 6 27.29 25.43 10.08
C ALA A 6 26.34 24.21 10.14
N ALA A 7 26.65 23.26 11.02
CA ALA A 7 25.67 22.28 11.46
C ALA A 7 24.66 23.00 12.36
N ILE A 8 23.45 23.22 11.86
CA ILE A 8 22.33 23.65 12.70
C ILE A 8 21.95 22.43 13.54
N LEU A 9 22.35 22.47 14.80
CA LEU A 9 21.98 21.53 15.84
C LEU A 9 20.47 21.67 16.07
N VAL A 10 19.67 20.76 15.54
CA VAL A 10 18.30 20.55 16.03
C VAL A 10 18.47 19.82 17.36
N MET A 11 18.18 20.52 18.47
CA MET A 11 18.25 19.96 19.81
C MET A 11 17.35 18.71 19.90
N SER A 12 17.97 17.59 20.25
CA SER A 12 17.29 16.43 20.81
C SER A 12 16.68 16.82 22.16
N LEU A 13 15.36 16.92 22.19
CA LEU A 13 14.55 16.87 23.41
C LEU A 13 13.44 15.85 23.18
N LEU A 14 13.68 14.65 23.68
CA LEU A 14 12.73 13.56 23.83
C LEU A 14 11.55 13.97 24.72
N SER A 15 10.39 14.19 24.11
CA SER A 15 9.06 13.93 24.67
C SER A 15 8.05 14.06 23.54
N GLY A 16 7.24 13.02 23.28
CA GLY A 16 6.41 12.88 22.08
C GLY A 16 5.66 14.14 21.66
N ILE A 17 5.81 14.51 20.39
CA ILE A 17 5.21 15.68 19.74
C ILE A 17 3.77 15.85 20.23
N ALA A 18 3.45 17.02 20.82
CA ALA A 18 2.11 17.26 21.32
C ALA A 18 1.15 17.48 20.14
N GLN A 19 -0.08 16.96 20.24
CA GLN A 19 -1.10 17.19 19.22
C GLN A 19 -1.33 18.69 19.06
N GLY A 20 -1.19 19.21 17.82
CA GLY A 20 -1.37 20.63 17.53
C GLY A 20 -0.18 21.53 17.86
N GLU A 21 0.97 20.96 18.24
CA GLU A 21 2.23 21.70 18.31
C GLU A 21 2.64 22.16 16.91
N THR A 22 2.98 23.43 16.75
CA THR A 22 3.41 23.97 15.46
C THR A 22 4.90 23.72 15.25
N LEU A 23 5.22 22.77 14.37
CA LEU A 23 6.58 22.53 13.91
C LEU A 23 6.94 23.50 12.79
N THR A 24 8.16 24.01 12.79
CA THR A 24 8.67 24.85 11.69
C THR A 24 9.76 24.09 10.94
N ILE A 25 9.53 23.78 9.66
CA ILE A 25 10.48 23.07 8.81
C ILE A 25 10.90 23.99 7.65
N PRO A 26 12.20 24.24 7.44
CA PRO A 26 12.69 24.93 6.24
C PRO A 26 12.29 24.20 4.95
N ALA A 27 11.86 24.96 3.94
CA ALA A 27 11.42 24.38 2.68
C ALA A 27 12.51 23.55 1.97
N GLU A 28 13.78 23.96 2.13
CA GLU A 28 14.93 23.21 1.62
C GLU A 28 15.09 21.85 2.31
N GLN A 29 14.82 21.77 3.62
CA GLN A 29 14.90 20.53 4.38
C GLN A 29 13.74 19.61 4.02
N LEU A 30 12.54 20.17 3.88
CA LEU A 30 11.36 19.38 3.47
C LEU A 30 11.58 18.78 2.07
N ARG A 31 12.04 19.58 1.10
CA ARG A 31 12.38 19.10 -0.26
C ARG A 31 13.48 18.04 -0.24
N ASP A 32 14.53 18.23 0.56
CA ASP A 32 15.62 17.29 0.69
C ASP A 32 15.15 15.93 1.21
N LYS A 33 14.29 15.93 2.22
CA LYS A 33 13.70 14.72 2.80
C LYS A 33 12.71 14.02 1.86
N ILE A 34 11.83 14.75 1.18
CA ILE A 34 10.89 14.17 0.18
C ILE A 34 11.67 13.49 -0.96
N ARG A 35 12.67 14.19 -1.53
CA ARG A 35 13.51 13.63 -2.59
C ARG A 35 14.33 12.43 -2.12
N GLY A 36 14.81 12.46 -0.88
CA GLY A 36 15.54 11.34 -0.27
C GLY A 36 14.64 10.12 -0.09
N GLY A 37 13.40 10.33 0.37
CA GLY A 37 12.40 9.28 0.47
C GLY A 37 12.08 8.65 -0.88
N LEU A 38 11.76 9.46 -1.89
CA LEU A 38 11.45 8.95 -3.24
C LEU A 38 12.63 8.20 -3.87
N LEU A 39 13.86 8.74 -3.79
CA LEU A 39 15.03 8.03 -4.32
C LEU A 39 15.28 6.73 -3.54
N GLY A 40 15.04 6.74 -2.23
CA GLY A 40 15.10 5.54 -1.38
C GLY A 40 14.11 4.47 -1.82
N GLN A 41 12.85 4.85 -2.10
CA GLN A 41 11.82 3.97 -2.64
C GLN A 41 12.26 3.32 -3.95
N ILE A 42 12.67 4.14 -4.92
CA ILE A 42 13.05 3.69 -6.27
C ILE A 42 14.27 2.78 -6.23
N LEU A 43 15.27 3.10 -5.41
CA LEU A 43 16.45 2.25 -5.23
C LEU A 43 16.11 0.92 -4.55
N GLY A 44 15.23 0.95 -3.55
CA GLY A 44 14.74 -0.24 -2.87
C GLY A 44 14.01 -1.19 -3.81
N ASN A 45 13.03 -0.65 -4.55
CA ASN A 45 12.30 -1.38 -5.58
C ASN A 45 13.27 -1.95 -6.64
N LEU A 46 13.86 -1.08 -7.47
CA LEU A 46 14.46 -1.54 -8.72
C LEU A 46 15.72 -2.37 -8.52
N ASN A 47 16.46 -2.15 -7.43
CA ASN A 47 17.61 -3.00 -7.10
C ASN A 47 17.19 -4.26 -6.33
N GLY A 48 16.02 -4.24 -5.68
CA GLY A 48 15.43 -5.39 -5.01
C GLY A 48 14.80 -6.41 -5.96
N LEU A 49 14.43 -6.03 -7.19
CA LEU A 49 13.83 -6.94 -8.20
C LEU A 49 14.67 -8.21 -8.45
N LEU A 50 16.00 -8.15 -8.29
CA LEU A 50 16.89 -9.32 -8.42
C LEU A 50 16.74 -10.35 -7.27
N HIS A 51 16.02 -9.97 -6.22
CA HIS A 51 15.84 -10.70 -4.96
C HIS A 51 14.38 -11.08 -4.71
N GLU A 52 13.43 -10.45 -5.41
CA GLU A 52 12.00 -10.76 -5.38
C GLU A 52 11.75 -12.27 -5.58
N MET A 53 11.00 -12.86 -4.66
CA MET A 53 10.59 -14.27 -4.58
C MET A 53 11.73 -15.30 -4.66
N LYS A 54 13.00 -14.89 -4.54
CA LYS A 54 14.16 -15.78 -4.67
C LYS A 54 14.47 -16.56 -3.39
N TYR A 55 14.20 -15.96 -2.23
CA TYR A 55 14.57 -16.48 -0.92
C TYR A 55 13.30 -16.75 -0.09
N ILE A 56 12.53 -17.77 -0.48
CA ILE A 56 11.32 -18.19 0.25
C ILE A 56 11.68 -19.15 1.38
N ALA A 57 12.29 -20.29 1.04
CA ALA A 57 12.64 -21.32 2.01
C ALA A 57 13.80 -20.87 2.91
N GLU A 58 14.91 -20.49 2.29
CA GLU A 58 16.17 -20.16 2.95
C GLU A 58 16.49 -18.66 2.80
N PRO A 59 17.22 -18.05 3.75
CA PRO A 59 17.66 -16.66 3.64
C PRO A 59 18.57 -16.44 2.43
N GLY A 60 18.63 -15.18 1.99
CA GLY A 60 19.64 -14.73 1.03
C GLY A 60 21.07 -14.73 1.59
N ASN A 61 22.02 -14.45 0.71
CA ASN A 61 23.43 -14.28 1.06
C ASN A 61 24.09 -13.07 0.36
N VAL A 62 23.33 -11.97 0.22
CA VAL A 62 23.84 -10.68 -0.24
C VAL A 62 24.74 -10.11 0.85
N THR A 63 26.02 -9.91 0.56
CA THR A 63 27.01 -9.39 1.52
C THR A 63 27.49 -7.98 1.18
N ALA A 64 27.22 -7.52 -0.03
CA ALA A 64 27.59 -6.20 -0.52
C ALA A 64 26.52 -5.68 -1.48
N TYR A 65 26.31 -4.37 -1.46
CA TYR A 65 25.37 -3.67 -2.30
C TYR A 65 25.86 -2.24 -2.51
N THR A 66 25.89 -1.80 -3.77
CA THR A 66 26.14 -0.41 -4.14
C THR A 66 24.88 0.09 -4.85
N PRO A 67 24.13 1.04 -4.26
CA PRO A 67 22.97 1.62 -4.93
C PRO A 67 23.35 2.25 -6.28
N ALA A 68 22.57 1.95 -7.31
CA ALA A 68 22.75 2.51 -8.63
C ALA A 68 21.46 2.47 -9.45
N LEU A 69 21.32 3.41 -10.38
CA LEU A 69 20.29 3.48 -11.42
C LEU A 69 20.98 3.95 -12.73
N PRO A 70 21.87 3.13 -13.31
CA PRO A 70 22.74 3.56 -14.42
C PRO A 70 21.97 3.85 -15.72
N GLN A 71 20.74 3.32 -15.84
CA GLN A 71 19.85 3.55 -16.98
C GLN A 71 18.64 4.43 -16.62
N GLY A 72 18.62 4.95 -15.39
CA GLY A 72 17.46 5.58 -14.78
C GLY A 72 16.47 4.57 -14.21
N ALA A 73 15.40 5.09 -13.62
CA ALA A 73 14.28 4.32 -13.12
C ALA A 73 13.26 4.01 -14.23
N TRP A 74 12.42 3.03 -14.00
CA TRP A 74 11.27 2.70 -14.84
C TRP A 74 10.07 2.31 -13.98
N THR A 75 8.88 2.35 -14.57
CA THR A 75 7.64 1.95 -13.90
C THR A 75 7.65 0.48 -13.53
N ASP A 76 7.33 0.23 -12.28
CA ASP A 76 7.14 -1.07 -11.65
C ASP A 76 6.01 -0.91 -10.61
N ASP A 77 5.28 -1.97 -10.25
CA ASP A 77 4.01 -1.81 -9.52
C ASP A 77 4.15 -1.19 -8.13
N ASP A 78 5.32 -1.30 -7.49
CA ASP A 78 5.64 -0.66 -6.21
C ASP A 78 5.81 0.87 -6.28
N THR A 79 5.80 1.44 -7.48
CA THR A 79 5.98 2.89 -7.68
C THR A 79 4.97 3.49 -8.66
N ASP A 80 4.51 2.71 -9.63
CA ASP A 80 3.78 3.24 -10.77
C ASP A 80 2.27 3.44 -10.50
N PHE A 81 1.67 2.70 -9.55
CA PHE A 81 0.31 2.95 -9.06
C PHE A 81 0.26 4.30 -8.35
N GLU A 82 1.19 4.51 -7.42
CA GLU A 82 1.37 5.76 -6.69
C GLU A 82 1.61 6.91 -7.66
N TRP A 83 2.49 6.73 -8.64
CA TRP A 83 2.76 7.74 -9.65
C TRP A 83 1.50 8.16 -10.44
N VAL A 84 0.63 7.21 -10.81
CA VAL A 84 -0.66 7.52 -11.43
C VAL A 84 -1.52 8.38 -10.51
N TYR A 85 -1.63 8.03 -9.23
CA TYR A 85 -2.42 8.80 -8.28
C TYR A 85 -1.83 10.20 -8.05
N ILE A 86 -0.54 10.33 -7.80
CA ILE A 86 0.16 11.61 -7.61
C ILE A 86 -0.06 12.52 -8.82
N LYS A 87 0.07 11.99 -10.03
CA LYS A 87 -0.16 12.77 -11.26
C LYS A 87 -1.59 13.28 -11.37
N VAL A 88 -2.58 12.47 -11.02
CA VAL A 88 -4.00 12.87 -11.08
C VAL A 88 -4.38 13.80 -9.93
N MET A 89 -3.83 13.61 -8.73
CA MET A 89 -4.03 14.55 -7.62
C MET A 89 -3.57 15.95 -8.00
N GLU A 90 -2.44 16.06 -8.68
CA GLU A 90 -1.92 17.32 -9.19
C GLU A 90 -2.81 17.88 -10.32
N ASP A 91 -3.14 17.08 -11.33
CA ASP A 91 -3.97 17.53 -12.47
C ASP A 91 -5.36 18.02 -12.05
N GLU A 92 -5.96 17.37 -11.06
CA GLU A 92 -7.33 17.63 -10.60
C GLU A 92 -7.38 18.47 -9.32
N ASP A 93 -6.22 18.88 -8.77
CA ASP A 93 -6.09 19.56 -7.49
C ASP A 93 -6.86 18.87 -6.34
N CYS A 94 -6.87 17.53 -6.34
CA CYS A 94 -7.72 16.71 -5.47
C CYS A 94 -6.93 15.58 -4.79
N LEU A 95 -6.68 15.70 -3.48
CA LEU A 95 -5.91 14.73 -2.70
C LEU A 95 -6.65 13.41 -2.44
N LEU A 96 -7.99 13.44 -2.37
CA LEU A 96 -8.82 12.28 -2.06
C LEU A 96 -9.83 12.07 -3.19
N LEU A 97 -9.44 11.31 -4.22
CA LEU A 97 -10.32 11.01 -5.33
C LEU A 97 -11.52 10.16 -4.86
N PRO A 98 -12.75 10.48 -5.29
CA PRO A 98 -13.91 9.67 -4.97
C PRO A 98 -13.87 8.30 -5.68
N PRO A 99 -14.55 7.27 -5.15
CA PRO A 99 -14.52 5.92 -5.70
C PRO A 99 -14.84 5.77 -7.19
N GLU A 100 -15.80 6.53 -7.69
CA GLU A 100 -16.20 6.53 -9.09
C GLU A 100 -15.08 7.06 -9.98
N ARG A 101 -14.34 8.08 -9.49
CA ARG A 101 -13.18 8.64 -10.19
C ARG A 101 -12.02 7.65 -10.19
N ILE A 102 -11.74 6.99 -9.06
CA ILE A 102 -10.72 5.94 -8.97
C ILE A 102 -11.03 4.80 -9.94
N SER A 103 -12.28 4.33 -9.98
CA SER A 103 -12.71 3.27 -10.90
C SER A 103 -12.46 3.66 -12.37
N ARG A 104 -12.76 4.93 -12.71
CA ARG A 104 -12.49 5.45 -14.05
C ARG A 104 -10.99 5.55 -14.33
N LEU A 105 -10.22 6.04 -13.35
CA LEU A 105 -8.77 6.19 -13.45
C LEU A 105 -8.07 4.85 -13.74
N TRP A 106 -8.46 3.79 -13.04
CA TRP A 106 -7.90 2.45 -13.27
C TRP A 106 -8.23 1.92 -14.67
N ARG A 107 -9.47 2.11 -15.14
CA ARG A 107 -9.84 1.78 -16.53
C ARG A 107 -9.05 2.58 -17.56
N GLU A 108 -8.72 3.82 -17.26
CA GLU A 108 -7.98 4.71 -18.16
C GLU A 108 -6.48 4.43 -18.18
N ARG A 109 -5.88 3.99 -17.05
CA ARG A 109 -4.41 4.04 -16.87
C ARG A 109 -3.76 2.78 -16.31
N ILE A 110 -4.51 1.89 -15.67
CA ILE A 110 -3.99 0.74 -14.91
C ILE A 110 -4.66 -0.56 -15.39
N ASN A 111 -4.19 -1.08 -16.53
CA ASN A 111 -4.80 -2.23 -17.20
C ASN A 111 -3.86 -3.44 -17.42
N LYS A 112 -2.57 -3.30 -17.13
CA LYS A 112 -1.54 -4.34 -17.37
C LYS A 112 -0.59 -4.39 -16.19
N ARG A 113 0.08 -5.52 -15.98
CA ARG A 113 1.06 -5.68 -14.88
C ARG A 113 0.43 -5.26 -13.55
N ILE A 114 -0.65 -5.96 -13.21
CA ILE A 114 -1.40 -5.82 -11.97
C ILE A 114 -1.69 -7.23 -11.48
N TRP A 115 -1.43 -7.52 -10.21
CA TRP A 115 -1.47 -8.89 -9.70
C TRP A 115 -2.49 -9.09 -8.59
N CYS A 116 -2.88 -10.36 -8.41
CA CYS A 116 -3.66 -10.85 -7.28
C CYS A 116 -4.86 -9.94 -6.94
N SER A 117 -4.83 -9.27 -5.79
CA SER A 117 -5.94 -8.45 -5.32
C SER A 117 -6.18 -7.21 -6.18
N ASN A 118 -5.13 -6.56 -6.68
CA ASN A 118 -5.25 -5.41 -7.59
C ASN A 118 -5.87 -5.83 -8.93
N GLN A 119 -5.44 -6.98 -9.46
CA GLN A 119 -6.01 -7.51 -10.69
C GLN A 119 -7.51 -7.79 -10.53
N TYR A 120 -7.91 -8.45 -9.44
CA TYR A 120 -9.31 -8.74 -9.23
C TYR A 120 -10.13 -7.49 -8.94
N ALA A 121 -9.59 -6.53 -8.18
CA ALA A 121 -10.23 -5.22 -7.99
C ALA A 121 -10.51 -4.52 -9.33
N ARG A 122 -9.54 -4.53 -10.26
CA ARG A 122 -9.73 -3.98 -11.62
C ARG A 122 -10.86 -4.68 -12.37
N GLN A 123 -10.97 -6.00 -12.27
CA GLN A 123 -12.04 -6.78 -12.91
C GLN A 123 -13.41 -6.55 -12.26
N LEU A 124 -13.46 -6.38 -10.94
CA LEU A 124 -14.68 -5.99 -10.23
C LEU A 124 -15.16 -4.59 -10.63
N MET A 125 -14.24 -3.68 -10.99
CA MET A 125 -14.61 -2.38 -11.57
C MET A 125 -15.27 -2.50 -12.94
N ASP A 126 -14.92 -3.50 -13.76
CA ASP A 126 -15.62 -3.77 -15.03
C ASP A 126 -17.04 -4.28 -14.77
N LEU A 127 -17.25 -5.00 -13.67
CA LEU A 127 -18.58 -5.37 -13.17
C LEU A 127 -19.33 -4.17 -12.55
N GLY A 128 -18.70 -2.99 -12.46
CA GLY A 128 -19.31 -1.77 -11.92
C GLY A 128 -19.36 -1.74 -10.39
N ILE A 129 -18.51 -2.50 -9.70
CA ILE A 129 -18.30 -2.42 -8.26
C ILE A 129 -17.27 -1.30 -7.99
N PRO A 130 -17.62 -0.24 -7.25
CA PRO A 130 -16.67 0.82 -6.93
C PRO A 130 -15.84 0.49 -5.68
N PRO A 131 -14.62 1.04 -5.53
CA PRO A 131 -13.90 1.10 -4.26
C PRO A 131 -14.73 1.72 -3.11
N PRO A 132 -14.42 1.46 -1.85
CA PRO A 132 -13.48 0.43 -1.37
C PRO A 132 -14.05 -0.99 -1.48
N ARG A 133 -15.27 -1.20 -2.02
CA ARG A 133 -15.88 -2.54 -2.08
C ARG A 133 -15.07 -3.54 -2.90
N THR A 134 -14.33 -3.07 -3.90
CA THR A 134 -13.38 -3.90 -4.67
C THR A 134 -12.22 -4.46 -3.82
N GLY A 135 -11.91 -3.86 -2.68
CA GLY A 135 -10.91 -4.32 -1.72
C GLY A 135 -11.49 -5.08 -0.53
N MET A 136 -12.80 -5.24 -0.42
CA MET A 136 -13.40 -5.93 0.73
C MET A 136 -13.33 -7.46 0.56
N PRO A 137 -12.88 -8.24 1.56
CA PRO A 137 -12.72 -9.70 1.47
C PRO A 137 -13.96 -10.47 0.99
N VAL A 138 -15.17 -10.00 1.36
CA VAL A 138 -16.44 -10.60 0.92
C VAL A 138 -16.68 -10.53 -0.59
N PHE A 139 -16.08 -9.53 -1.25
CA PHE A 139 -16.14 -9.34 -2.70
C PHE A 139 -14.83 -9.70 -3.40
N ASN A 140 -13.69 -9.62 -2.71
CA ASN A 140 -12.36 -9.89 -3.26
C ASN A 140 -11.61 -10.89 -2.37
N PRO A 141 -11.55 -12.19 -2.75
CA PRO A 141 -10.97 -13.24 -1.93
C PRO A 141 -9.43 -13.22 -1.85
N TRP A 142 -8.78 -12.23 -2.48
CA TRP A 142 -7.34 -11.97 -2.37
C TRP A 142 -7.01 -10.86 -1.38
N ALA A 143 -8.02 -10.08 -0.95
CA ALA A 143 -7.83 -8.84 -0.22
C ALA A 143 -7.38 -9.02 1.23
N ASP A 144 -7.55 -10.20 1.82
CA ASP A 144 -7.18 -10.53 3.20
C ASP A 144 -5.70 -10.94 3.36
N PHE A 145 -4.98 -11.10 2.24
CA PHE A 145 -3.59 -11.56 2.22
C PHE A 145 -2.61 -10.58 1.62
N ASN A 146 -3.08 -9.80 0.65
CA ASN A 146 -2.20 -9.12 -0.28
C ASN A 146 -1.44 -7.94 0.36
N ILE A 147 -0.21 -7.72 -0.10
CA ILE A 147 0.69 -6.67 0.39
C ILE A 147 0.44 -5.27 -0.19
N SER A 148 -0.69 -5.00 -0.87
CA SER A 148 -0.96 -3.67 -1.49
C SER A 148 -0.80 -2.48 -0.53
N GLY A 149 -0.94 -2.67 0.78
CA GLY A 149 -0.69 -1.64 1.79
C GLY A 149 0.79 -1.45 2.15
N GLN A 150 1.72 -2.03 1.38
CA GLN A 150 3.17 -2.06 1.62
C GLN A 150 4.00 -1.81 0.35
N PHE A 151 3.35 -1.56 -0.79
CA PHE A 151 4.03 -1.15 -2.03
C PHE A 151 3.27 -0.05 -2.77
N LEU A 152 2.18 0.43 -2.18
CA LEU A 152 1.28 1.44 -2.75
C LEU A 152 0.90 2.46 -1.67
N CYS A 153 1.84 2.82 -0.79
CA CYS A 153 1.53 3.77 0.27
C CYS A 153 2.62 4.82 0.53
N GLU A 154 3.81 4.64 0.01
CA GLU A 154 5.02 5.35 0.40
C GLU A 154 4.90 6.85 0.11
N THR A 155 4.54 7.20 -1.13
CA THR A 155 4.36 8.60 -1.54
C THR A 155 3.28 9.32 -0.75
N PHE A 156 2.24 8.62 -0.27
CA PHE A 156 1.21 9.23 0.57
C PHE A 156 1.74 9.63 1.95
N GLY A 157 2.73 8.90 2.46
CA GLY A 157 3.53 9.32 3.62
C GLY A 157 4.43 10.52 3.30
N LEU A 158 5.07 10.53 2.13
CA LEU A 158 5.98 11.61 1.71
C LEU A 158 5.28 12.96 1.56
N ILE A 159 4.00 12.97 1.14
CA ILE A 159 3.22 14.21 1.00
C ILE A 159 2.56 14.69 2.30
N ALA A 160 2.73 14.00 3.43
CA ALA A 160 2.10 14.34 4.70
C ALA A 160 3.13 14.48 5.85
N PRO A 161 4.15 15.34 5.70
CA PRO A 161 5.24 15.46 6.67
C PRO A 161 4.71 15.86 8.06
N ALA A 162 5.08 15.10 9.09
CA ALA A 162 4.62 15.26 10.47
C ALA A 162 3.09 15.22 10.68
N LEU A 163 2.35 14.66 9.71
CA LEU A 163 0.89 14.54 9.71
C LEU A 163 0.46 13.06 9.55
N PRO A 164 0.86 12.15 10.47
CA PRO A 164 0.64 10.70 10.33
C PRO A 164 -0.81 10.28 10.11
N GLN A 165 -1.78 10.92 10.78
CA GLN A 165 -3.20 10.57 10.58
C GLN A 165 -3.67 10.96 9.17
N ARG A 166 -3.24 12.12 8.67
CA ARG A 166 -3.55 12.56 7.31
C ARG A 166 -2.87 11.66 6.26
N ALA A 167 -1.63 11.25 6.51
CA ALA A 167 -0.90 10.30 5.68
C ALA A 167 -1.67 8.98 5.54
N ALA A 168 -2.12 8.42 6.67
CA ALA A 168 -2.92 7.20 6.71
C ALA A 168 -4.26 7.35 5.99
N GLN A 169 -4.97 8.47 6.16
CA GLN A 169 -6.23 8.73 5.45
C GLN A 169 -6.06 8.77 3.92
N ILE A 170 -5.01 9.45 3.44
CA ILE A 170 -4.70 9.51 2.01
C ILE A 170 -4.34 8.10 1.52
N GLY A 171 -3.45 7.39 2.20
CA GLY A 171 -3.05 6.04 1.81
C GLY A 171 -4.21 5.05 1.78
N LEU A 172 -5.10 5.09 2.77
CA LEU A 172 -6.28 4.21 2.82
C LEU A 172 -7.28 4.51 1.69
N ASN A 173 -7.36 5.74 1.19
CA ASN A 173 -8.21 6.08 0.05
C ASN A 173 -7.81 5.31 -1.22
N TYR A 174 -6.52 5.01 -1.38
CA TYR A 174 -5.98 4.39 -2.60
C TYR A 174 -5.63 2.91 -2.43
N THR A 175 -5.23 2.49 -1.23
CA THR A 175 -4.93 1.07 -0.95
C THR A 175 -6.19 0.25 -0.72
N ARG A 176 -7.25 0.83 -0.12
CA ARG A 176 -8.54 0.12 0.07
C ARG A 176 -9.30 -0.18 -1.21
N VAL A 177 -8.75 0.20 -2.35
CA VAL A 177 -9.19 -0.24 -3.67
C VAL A 177 -9.00 -1.75 -3.84
N ALA A 178 -7.94 -2.32 -3.28
CA ALA A 178 -7.59 -3.72 -3.47
C ALA A 178 -7.49 -4.52 -2.17
N ILE A 179 -7.45 -3.89 -1.01
CA ILE A 179 -7.31 -4.58 0.29
C ILE A 179 -8.25 -3.99 1.36
N ASP A 180 -8.54 -4.72 2.43
CA ASP A 180 -9.25 -4.19 3.60
C ASP A 180 -8.91 -5.00 4.85
N GLY A 181 -9.28 -4.52 6.03
CA GLY A 181 -9.00 -5.23 7.29
C GLY A 181 -7.51 -5.19 7.65
N GLU A 182 -6.93 -6.34 8.01
CA GLU A 182 -5.54 -6.44 8.46
C GLU A 182 -4.53 -5.90 7.44
N PRO A 183 -4.52 -6.30 6.15
CA PRO A 183 -3.66 -5.66 5.15
C PRO A 183 -3.76 -4.13 5.08
N ALA A 184 -4.95 -3.54 5.30
CA ALA A 184 -5.09 -2.08 5.28
C ALA A 184 -4.45 -1.40 6.51
N GLN A 185 -4.21 -2.14 7.59
CA GLN A 185 -3.45 -1.63 8.73
C GLN A 185 -1.97 -1.39 8.38
N THR A 186 -1.39 -2.13 7.42
CA THR A 186 -0.01 -1.86 6.99
C THR A 186 0.12 -0.51 6.29
N THR A 187 -0.92 -0.08 5.57
CA THR A 187 -0.98 1.28 5.02
C THR A 187 -0.87 2.31 6.13
N GLN A 188 -1.62 2.14 7.23
CA GLN A 188 -1.58 3.07 8.37
C GLN A 188 -0.20 3.06 9.05
N LEU A 189 0.38 1.88 9.24
CA LEU A 189 1.72 1.69 9.80
C LEU A 189 2.75 2.48 9.02
N PHE A 190 2.92 2.18 7.73
CA PHE A 190 4.04 2.70 6.95
C PHE A 190 3.86 4.16 6.56
N THR A 191 2.65 4.60 6.20
CA THR A 191 2.41 6.04 5.93
C THR A 191 2.69 6.89 7.16
N SER A 192 2.30 6.42 8.35
CA SER A 192 2.57 7.13 9.61
C SER A 192 4.06 7.15 9.93
N MET A 193 4.77 6.04 9.77
CA MET A 193 6.22 5.99 9.96
C MET A 193 6.97 6.94 9.02
N ILE A 194 6.59 6.97 7.73
CA ILE A 194 7.19 7.85 6.73
C ILE A 194 6.90 9.32 7.07
N ALA A 195 5.66 9.65 7.43
CA ALA A 195 5.28 11.00 7.86
C ALA A 195 6.07 11.45 9.10
N MET A 196 6.34 10.55 10.05
CA MET A 196 7.09 10.86 11.26
C MET A 196 8.61 10.93 11.03
N ALA A 197 9.16 10.25 10.02
CA ALA A 197 10.59 10.33 9.66
C ALA A 197 11.05 11.74 9.23
N PHE A 198 10.11 12.66 8.97
CA PHE A 198 10.44 14.06 8.73
C PHE A 198 10.97 14.77 9.98
N VAL A 199 10.57 14.30 11.16
CA VAL A 199 10.83 14.94 12.46
C VAL A 199 11.47 13.98 13.47
N GLN A 200 11.70 12.73 13.08
CA GLN A 200 12.32 11.70 13.89
C GLN A 200 13.40 10.94 13.12
N ASP A 201 14.50 10.62 13.81
CA ASP A 201 15.69 9.94 13.26
C ASP A 201 16.09 8.63 14.00
N ASP A 202 15.42 8.29 15.10
CA ASP A 202 15.58 6.98 15.75
C ASP A 202 14.51 5.97 15.30
N ILE A 203 14.97 4.79 14.91
CA ILE A 203 14.14 3.70 14.34
C ILE A 203 13.13 3.18 15.35
N GLU A 204 13.52 3.01 16.62
CA GLU A 204 12.62 2.46 17.64
C GLU A 204 11.42 3.40 17.87
N THR A 205 11.66 4.70 17.89
CA THR A 205 10.59 5.71 18.02
C THR A 205 9.70 5.77 16.78
N LEU A 206 10.24 5.55 15.58
CA LEU A 206 9.43 5.42 14.38
C LEU A 206 8.54 4.19 14.44
N LEU A 207 9.06 3.06 14.95
CA LEU A 207 8.25 1.86 15.18
C LEU A 207 7.15 2.11 16.22
N ASP A 208 7.43 2.84 17.29
CA ASP A 208 6.42 3.23 18.27
C ASP A 208 5.31 4.09 17.61
N SER A 209 5.70 5.05 16.77
CA SER A 209 4.76 5.88 16.00
C SER A 209 3.90 5.04 15.06
N GLY A 210 4.51 4.03 14.42
CA GLY A 210 3.81 3.08 13.58
C GLY A 210 2.78 2.26 14.34
N ILE A 211 3.14 1.72 15.51
CA ILE A 211 2.24 0.94 16.38
C ILE A 211 1.07 1.80 16.87
N GLU A 212 1.29 3.07 17.23
CA GLU A 212 0.23 4.00 17.63
C GLU A 212 -0.82 4.24 16.52
N ALA A 213 -0.43 4.08 15.24
CA ALA A 213 -1.31 4.19 14.10
C ALA A 213 -2.14 2.91 13.81
N LEU A 214 -1.85 1.80 14.48
CA LEU A 214 -2.55 0.54 14.29
C LEU A 214 -3.78 0.42 15.18
N ASP A 215 -4.74 -0.39 14.74
CA ASP A 215 -5.73 -0.93 15.67
C ASP A 215 -5.01 -1.79 16.73
N PRO A 216 -5.27 -1.59 18.04
CA PRO A 216 -4.64 -2.39 19.10
C PRO A 216 -4.88 -3.89 18.99
N GLY A 217 -5.97 -4.32 18.31
CA GLY A 217 -6.28 -5.71 18.05
C GLY A 217 -5.63 -6.29 16.78
N SER A 218 -4.84 -5.50 16.05
CA SER A 218 -4.24 -5.91 14.78
C SER A 218 -3.12 -6.93 14.98
N THR A 219 -3.13 -7.96 14.13
CA THR A 219 -2.05 -8.95 13.98
C THR A 219 -0.73 -8.29 13.58
N ILE A 220 -0.78 -7.15 12.88
CA ILE A 220 0.43 -6.40 12.51
C ILE A 220 1.11 -5.81 13.73
N ALA A 221 0.36 -5.35 14.74
CA ALA A 221 0.96 -4.89 15.99
C ALA A 221 1.74 -6.02 16.68
N GLN A 222 1.19 -7.24 16.65
CA GLN A 222 1.86 -8.44 17.16
C GLN A 222 3.14 -8.77 16.36
N ILE A 223 3.09 -8.72 15.02
CA ILE A 223 4.26 -8.95 14.16
C ILE A 223 5.39 -7.97 14.49
N VAL A 224 5.08 -6.68 14.60
CA VAL A 224 6.08 -5.65 14.95
C VAL A 224 6.70 -5.94 16.32
N GLN A 225 5.88 -6.29 17.32
CA GLN A 225 6.36 -6.61 18.67
C GLN A 225 7.25 -7.86 18.70
N ASP A 226 6.86 -8.93 17.98
CA ASP A 226 7.66 -10.15 17.89
C ASP A 226 9.01 -9.90 17.23
N VAL A 227 9.04 -9.17 16.11
CA VAL A 227 10.30 -8.85 15.42
C VAL A 227 11.21 -7.98 16.28
N ARG A 228 10.66 -7.01 17.04
CA ARG A 228 11.44 -6.22 18.01
C ARG A 228 12.01 -7.11 19.12
N ALA A 229 11.22 -8.05 19.64
CA ALA A 229 11.67 -8.99 20.67
C ALA A 229 12.78 -9.91 20.15
N TRP A 230 12.62 -10.50 18.96
CA TRP A 230 13.62 -11.35 18.33
C TRP A 230 14.90 -10.59 17.98
N HIS A 231 14.79 -9.35 17.49
CA HIS A 231 15.95 -8.49 17.28
C HIS A 231 16.68 -8.20 18.60
N LYS A 232 15.96 -7.96 19.70
CA LYS A 232 16.58 -7.75 21.02
C LYS A 232 17.31 -8.99 21.53
N GLU A 233 16.79 -10.19 21.29
CA GLU A 233 17.41 -11.46 21.65
C GLU A 233 18.59 -11.82 20.73
N HIS A 234 18.50 -11.42 19.45
CA HIS A 234 19.46 -11.74 18.39
C HIS A 234 19.93 -10.48 17.63
N PRO A 235 20.59 -9.50 18.30
CA PRO A 235 20.85 -8.16 17.74
C PRO A 235 21.81 -8.12 16.56
N ASP A 236 22.60 -9.18 16.38
CA ASP A 236 23.58 -9.31 15.29
C ASP A 236 23.33 -10.54 14.40
N ASP A 237 22.22 -11.27 14.62
CA ASP A 237 21.87 -12.47 13.84
C ASP A 237 20.44 -12.38 13.26
N TRP A 238 20.32 -11.64 12.17
CA TRP A 238 19.06 -11.47 11.46
C TRP A 238 18.52 -12.78 10.85
N ARG A 239 19.37 -13.80 10.65
CA ARG A 239 18.93 -15.09 10.08
C ARG A 239 18.05 -15.84 11.05
N VAL A 240 18.35 -15.78 12.35
CA VAL A 240 17.48 -16.35 13.39
C VAL A 240 16.13 -15.65 13.39
N THR A 241 16.10 -14.32 13.39
CA THR A 241 14.84 -13.54 13.32
C THR A 241 14.02 -13.87 12.07
N ARG A 242 14.65 -14.00 10.90
CA ARG A 242 13.97 -14.43 9.67
C ARG A 242 13.38 -15.83 9.80
N GLY A 243 14.13 -16.77 10.41
CA GLY A 243 13.66 -18.13 10.68
C GLY A 243 12.41 -18.14 11.57
N LEU A 244 12.46 -17.40 12.69
CA LEU A 244 11.33 -17.26 13.62
C LEU A 244 10.11 -16.62 12.96
N LEU A 245 10.31 -15.59 12.14
CA LEU A 245 9.26 -14.94 11.36
C LEU A 245 8.58 -15.94 10.41
N LYS A 246 9.38 -16.68 9.64
CA LYS A 246 8.88 -17.72 8.73
C LYS A 246 8.09 -18.78 9.50
N ASP A 247 8.65 -19.32 10.58
CA ASP A 247 8.03 -20.42 11.33
C ASP A 247 6.69 -20.01 11.95
N LYS A 248 6.58 -18.77 12.44
CA LYS A 248 5.36 -18.27 13.08
C LYS A 248 4.28 -17.83 12.08
N TYR A 249 4.66 -17.21 10.96
CA TYR A 249 3.70 -16.50 10.09
C TYR A 249 3.54 -17.07 8.68
N SER A 250 4.21 -18.16 8.31
CA SER A 250 4.04 -18.78 6.98
C SER A 250 2.81 -19.67 6.86
N LYS A 251 2.06 -19.91 7.94
CA LYS A 251 0.88 -20.79 7.93
C LYS A 251 -0.36 -20.03 8.39
N HIS A 252 -1.42 -20.11 7.59
CA HIS A 252 -2.75 -19.59 7.92
C HIS A 252 -3.78 -20.70 7.77
N ASP A 253 -4.56 -20.99 8.82
CA ASP A 253 -5.50 -22.14 8.87
C ASP A 253 -4.89 -23.47 8.43
N GLY A 254 -3.61 -23.70 8.79
CA GLY A 254 -2.87 -24.91 8.45
C GLY A 254 -2.37 -24.98 7.00
N GLN A 255 -2.61 -23.96 6.18
CA GLN A 255 -2.11 -23.89 4.79
C GLN A 255 -0.89 -22.96 4.68
N MET A 256 0.06 -23.33 3.81
CA MET A 256 1.24 -22.52 3.53
C MET A 256 0.84 -21.26 2.76
N ARG A 257 1.31 -20.11 3.23
CA ARG A 257 0.96 -18.77 2.76
C ARG A 257 2.21 -17.87 2.86
N ASP A 258 3.23 -18.21 2.06
CA ASP A 258 4.62 -17.74 2.22
C ASP A 258 5.19 -16.98 1.00
N ARG A 259 4.33 -16.24 0.29
CA ARG A 259 4.73 -15.41 -0.86
C ARG A 259 4.38 -13.94 -0.61
N ASN A 260 3.38 -13.40 -1.30
CA ASN A 260 2.94 -12.00 -1.22
C ASN A 260 2.06 -11.73 0.00
N GLY A 261 2.50 -12.21 1.17
CA GLY A 261 1.77 -12.12 2.42
C GLY A 261 2.13 -10.93 3.24
N TYR A 262 1.10 -10.20 3.70
CA TYR A 262 1.35 -9.02 4.49
C TYR A 262 2.14 -9.32 5.76
N GLU A 263 1.97 -10.52 6.34
CA GLU A 263 2.57 -10.92 7.60
C GLU A 263 4.11 -11.00 7.51
N LEU A 264 4.62 -11.75 6.53
CA LEU A 264 6.06 -11.96 6.34
C LEU A 264 6.74 -10.71 5.80
N ASN A 265 6.09 -9.98 4.90
CA ASN A 265 6.66 -8.77 4.32
C ASN A 265 6.71 -7.62 5.34
N THR A 266 5.67 -7.45 6.17
CA THR A 266 5.72 -6.48 7.27
C THR A 266 6.85 -6.83 8.24
N GLY A 267 6.96 -8.10 8.66
CA GLY A 267 8.06 -8.50 9.54
C GLY A 267 9.44 -8.29 8.92
N SER A 268 9.57 -8.48 7.60
CA SER A 268 10.81 -8.26 6.85
C SER A 268 11.22 -6.79 6.81
N ILE A 269 10.27 -5.88 6.57
CA ILE A 269 10.51 -4.42 6.59
C ILE A 269 10.99 -3.99 7.99
N ILE A 270 10.30 -4.43 9.04
CA ILE A 270 10.62 -4.06 10.43
C ILE A 270 12.00 -4.58 10.81
N ALA A 271 12.33 -5.82 10.45
CA ALA A 271 13.66 -6.37 10.69
C ALA A 271 14.74 -5.62 9.90
N ALA A 272 14.49 -5.29 8.62
CA ALA A 272 15.42 -4.53 7.81
C ALA A 272 15.77 -3.16 8.43
N LEU A 273 14.77 -2.46 8.98
CA LEU A 273 14.98 -1.19 9.68
C LEU A 273 15.81 -1.37 10.97
N LEU A 274 15.49 -2.39 11.77
CA LEU A 274 16.18 -2.66 13.04
C LEU A 274 17.64 -3.08 12.86
N TYR A 275 17.91 -4.08 12.01
CA TYR A 275 19.27 -4.54 11.72
C TYR A 275 20.06 -3.54 10.87
N GLY A 276 19.36 -2.73 10.07
CA GLY A 276 19.93 -1.62 9.31
C GLY A 276 20.41 -0.47 10.19
N LYS A 277 19.80 -0.24 11.37
CA LYS A 277 20.20 0.78 12.36
C LYS A 277 20.33 2.19 11.72
N GLY A 278 19.42 2.50 10.79
CA GLY A 278 19.43 3.76 10.04
C GLY A 278 20.57 3.91 9.00
N ASP A 279 21.32 2.86 8.69
CA ASP A 279 22.26 2.80 7.57
C ASP A 279 21.52 2.32 6.30
N PHE A 280 21.51 3.13 5.25
CA PHE A 280 20.75 2.84 4.03
C PHE A 280 21.21 1.53 3.37
N VAL A 281 22.51 1.33 3.20
CA VAL A 281 23.04 0.15 2.51
C VAL A 281 22.79 -1.12 3.32
N LYS A 282 23.01 -1.07 4.65
CA LYS A 282 22.72 -2.23 5.52
C LYS A 282 21.23 -2.57 5.58
N THR A 283 20.37 -1.56 5.59
CA THR A 283 18.91 -1.74 5.54
C THR A 283 18.52 -2.49 4.26
N MET A 284 19.02 -2.05 3.09
CA MET A 284 18.73 -2.70 1.81
C MET A 284 19.27 -4.12 1.74
N ILE A 285 20.53 -4.34 2.15
CA ILE A 285 21.12 -5.69 2.22
C ILE A 285 20.27 -6.62 3.10
N THR A 286 19.76 -6.12 4.22
CA THR A 286 18.91 -6.92 5.10
C THR A 286 17.57 -7.24 4.42
N ALA A 287 16.89 -6.24 3.85
CA ALA A 287 15.63 -6.46 3.12
C ALA A 287 15.78 -7.50 1.99
N PHE A 288 16.84 -7.37 1.17
CA PHE A 288 17.15 -8.32 0.09
C PHE A 288 17.37 -9.74 0.59
N ASN A 289 17.95 -9.89 1.78
CA ASN A 289 18.27 -11.17 2.37
C ASN A 289 17.12 -11.84 3.11
N PHE A 290 16.14 -11.06 3.59
CA PHE A 290 14.89 -11.62 4.11
C PHE A 290 14.10 -12.33 3.00
N GLY A 291 14.11 -11.79 1.78
CA GLY A 291 13.46 -12.42 0.64
C GLY A 291 11.98 -12.05 0.53
N TRP A 292 11.15 -13.04 0.16
CA TRP A 292 9.74 -12.83 -0.19
C TRP A 292 9.59 -11.70 -1.22
N ASP A 293 8.74 -10.71 -1.00
CA ASP A 293 8.62 -9.52 -1.85
C ASP A 293 9.75 -8.53 -1.52
N ALA A 294 10.98 -8.90 -1.87
CA ALA A 294 12.20 -8.24 -1.39
C ALA A 294 12.36 -6.80 -1.88
N ASP A 295 11.94 -6.52 -3.11
CA ASP A 295 11.82 -5.19 -3.72
C ASP A 295 10.82 -4.31 -2.99
N CYS A 296 9.61 -4.81 -2.71
CA CYS A 296 8.62 -4.09 -1.92
C CYS A 296 9.14 -3.76 -0.52
N ASN A 297 9.73 -4.77 0.14
CA ASN A 297 10.25 -4.63 1.48
C ASN A 297 11.38 -3.59 1.52
N ALA A 298 12.24 -3.60 0.50
CA ALA A 298 13.31 -2.64 0.35
C ALA A 298 12.80 -1.25 -0.04
N ALA A 299 11.73 -1.14 -0.84
CA ALA A 299 11.13 0.13 -1.22
C ALA A 299 10.58 0.88 0.01
N THR A 300 9.77 0.21 0.84
CA THR A 300 9.23 0.83 2.06
C THR A 300 10.34 1.20 3.06
N ALA A 301 11.25 0.27 3.36
CA ALA A 301 12.35 0.52 4.29
C ALA A 301 13.29 1.61 3.78
N GLY A 302 13.55 1.61 2.46
CA GLY A 302 14.38 2.58 1.76
C GLY A 302 13.75 3.97 1.76
N THR A 303 12.43 4.06 1.65
CA THR A 303 11.69 5.32 1.79
C THR A 303 11.89 5.93 3.17
N ILE A 304 11.67 5.15 4.24
CA ILE A 304 11.80 5.63 5.62
C ILE A 304 13.24 6.13 5.89
N VAL A 305 14.25 5.29 5.61
CA VAL A 305 15.65 5.68 5.81
C VAL A 305 16.05 6.82 4.87
N GLY A 306 15.46 6.89 3.68
CA GLY A 306 15.68 7.96 2.71
C GLY A 306 15.19 9.32 3.20
N VAL A 307 14.01 9.36 3.83
CA VAL A 307 13.50 10.57 4.50
C VAL A 307 14.41 10.97 5.67
N MET A 308 14.92 10.00 6.43
CA MET A 308 15.84 10.29 7.55
C MET A 308 17.15 10.90 7.07
N LYS A 309 17.75 10.36 5.99
CA LYS A 309 19.05 10.81 5.47
C LYS A 309 18.99 12.06 4.60
N GLY A 310 17.93 12.21 3.81
CA GLY A 310 17.79 13.27 2.81
C GLY A 310 18.58 13.01 1.52
N TYR A 311 18.11 13.63 0.44
CA TYR A 311 18.63 13.48 -0.92
C TYR A 311 20.09 13.95 -1.06
N ARG A 312 20.45 15.05 -0.40
CA ARG A 312 21.81 15.60 -0.42
C ARG A 312 22.83 14.62 0.15
N TRP A 313 22.47 13.86 1.18
CA TRP A 313 23.33 12.81 1.71
C TRP A 313 23.52 11.70 0.67
N MET A 314 22.44 11.26 0.00
CA MET A 314 22.50 10.23 -1.04
C MET A 314 23.37 10.63 -2.23
N LEU A 315 23.24 11.87 -2.71
CA LEU A 315 24.07 12.39 -3.80
C LEU A 315 25.56 12.49 -3.45
N ALA A 316 25.90 12.54 -2.17
CA ALA A 316 27.30 12.57 -1.71
C ALA A 316 27.95 11.18 -1.62
N GLN A 317 27.24 10.10 -1.95
CA GLN A 317 27.73 8.72 -1.84
C GLN A 317 28.41 8.20 -3.13
N ASP A 318 28.57 9.04 -4.15
CA ASP A 318 29.12 8.69 -5.47
C ASP A 318 28.35 7.57 -6.20
N TRP A 319 27.05 7.41 -5.90
CA TRP A 319 26.18 6.46 -6.58
C TRP A 319 25.87 6.91 -8.01
N GLN A 320 25.90 5.96 -8.96
CA GLN A 320 25.56 6.25 -10.34
C GLN A 320 24.03 6.29 -10.51
N ILE A 321 23.46 7.49 -10.46
CA ILE A 321 22.01 7.73 -10.59
C ILE A 321 21.75 8.59 -11.82
N VAL A 322 21.04 8.04 -12.81
CA VAL A 322 20.50 8.82 -13.93
C VAL A 322 19.11 9.32 -13.55
N ASP A 323 18.90 10.64 -13.62
CA ASP A 323 17.63 11.29 -13.28
C ASP A 323 16.59 11.10 -14.40
N ARG A 324 15.97 9.92 -14.40
CA ARG A 324 14.97 9.50 -15.39
C ARG A 324 13.99 8.52 -14.75
N TYR A 325 12.72 8.60 -15.11
CA TYR A 325 11.66 7.69 -14.74
C TYR A 325 10.84 7.33 -15.98
N LYS A 326 11.14 6.16 -16.55
CA LYS A 326 10.60 5.71 -17.83
C LYS A 326 9.30 4.95 -17.65
N ASN A 327 8.24 5.36 -18.35
CA ASN A 327 6.99 4.62 -18.37
C ASN A 327 7.03 3.42 -19.31
N THR A 328 6.71 2.24 -18.78
CA THR A 328 6.63 0.99 -19.55
C THR A 328 5.29 0.25 -19.37
N THR A 329 4.42 0.70 -18.46
CA THR A 329 3.27 -0.10 -17.98
C THR A 329 1.95 0.68 -17.84
N ARG A 330 1.99 2.01 -17.72
CA ARG A 330 0.81 2.83 -17.38
C ARG A 330 0.31 3.62 -18.59
N GLU A 331 -0.94 3.39 -18.95
CA GLU A 331 -1.59 4.00 -20.11
C GLU A 331 -1.99 5.44 -19.80
N ASN A 332 -2.00 6.32 -20.81
CA ASN A 332 -2.34 7.74 -20.66
C ASN A 332 -1.55 8.46 -19.55
N MET A 333 -0.30 8.03 -19.34
CA MET A 333 0.69 8.65 -18.46
C MET A 333 1.88 9.14 -19.31
N PRO A 334 2.68 10.11 -18.84
CA PRO A 334 3.87 10.56 -19.56
C PRO A 334 4.75 9.40 -20.03
N THR A 335 5.32 9.46 -21.23
CA THR A 335 6.20 8.39 -21.74
C THR A 335 7.52 8.32 -20.97
N ASP A 336 7.99 9.47 -20.50
CA ASP A 336 9.21 9.64 -19.72
C ASP A 336 9.05 10.89 -18.87
N GLU A 337 9.56 10.86 -17.63
CA GLU A 337 9.79 12.05 -16.82
C GLU A 337 11.08 11.89 -16.01
N THR A 338 11.42 12.82 -15.14
CA THR A 338 12.60 12.71 -14.27
C THR A 338 12.19 12.28 -12.87
N ILE A 339 13.10 11.65 -12.13
CA ILE A 339 12.87 11.38 -10.70
C ILE A 339 12.69 12.72 -9.96
N THR A 340 13.43 13.74 -10.40
CA THR A 340 13.27 15.11 -9.91
C THR A 340 11.88 15.68 -10.15
N SER A 341 11.29 15.54 -11.35
CA SER A 341 9.95 16.08 -11.63
C SER A 341 8.89 15.35 -10.81
N PHE A 342 9.01 14.03 -10.66
CA PHE A 342 8.12 13.26 -9.79
C PHE A 342 8.21 13.77 -8.34
N ALA A 343 9.43 13.96 -7.81
CA ALA A 343 9.61 14.50 -6.47
C ALA A 343 9.09 15.93 -6.30
N ASP A 344 9.15 16.76 -7.34
CA ASP A 344 8.62 18.12 -7.30
C ASP A 344 7.08 18.11 -7.20
N ARG A 345 6.39 17.16 -7.85
CA ARG A 345 4.94 16.96 -7.64
C ARG A 345 4.63 16.57 -6.20
N LEU A 346 5.43 15.68 -5.61
CA LEU A 346 5.28 15.29 -4.19
C LEU A 346 5.45 16.51 -3.28
N MET A 347 6.40 17.39 -3.58
CA MET A 347 6.60 18.63 -2.82
C MET A 347 5.40 19.58 -2.93
N ASP A 348 4.83 19.73 -4.13
CA ASP A 348 3.66 20.60 -4.34
C ASP A 348 2.42 20.05 -3.62
N LEU A 349 2.21 18.74 -3.67
CA LEU A 349 1.16 18.06 -2.91
C LEU A 349 1.41 18.12 -1.39
N ALA A 350 2.66 18.06 -0.94
CA ALA A 350 3.00 18.23 0.47
C ALA A 350 2.64 19.63 0.97
N GLU A 351 2.92 20.67 0.19
CA GLU A 351 2.46 22.04 0.49
C GLU A 351 0.93 22.07 0.61
N LYS A 352 0.20 21.46 -0.35
CA LYS A 352 -1.27 21.39 -0.28
C LYS A 352 -1.76 20.69 0.98
N VAL A 353 -1.20 19.53 1.33
CA VAL A 353 -1.56 18.78 2.55
C VAL A 353 -1.30 19.63 3.79
N ILE A 354 -0.14 20.28 3.90
CA ILE A 354 0.19 21.15 5.04
C ILE A 354 -0.85 22.27 5.17
N LEU A 355 -1.19 22.95 4.07
CA LEU A 355 -2.17 24.05 4.08
C LEU A 355 -3.59 23.57 4.42
N GLU A 356 -4.04 22.43 3.87
CA GLU A 356 -5.35 21.84 4.20
C GLU A 356 -5.46 21.42 5.67
N GLN A 357 -4.35 21.06 6.31
CA GLN A 357 -4.31 20.71 7.73
C GLN A 357 -4.15 21.92 8.66
N GLY A 358 -4.21 23.15 8.14
CA GLY A 358 -4.11 24.39 8.93
C GLY A 358 -2.69 24.90 9.13
N GLY A 359 -1.72 24.32 8.42
CA GLY A 359 -0.35 24.83 8.36
C GLY A 359 -0.22 26.09 7.50
N GLN A 360 0.99 26.64 7.47
CA GLN A 360 1.28 27.90 6.79
C GLN A 360 2.60 27.85 6.04
N ARG A 361 2.66 28.57 4.92
CA ARG A 361 3.89 28.82 4.16
C ARG A 361 4.34 30.27 4.38
N LEU A 362 5.50 30.44 4.99
CA LEU A 362 5.98 31.75 5.46
C LEU A 362 7.42 32.02 5.01
N ARG A 363 7.80 33.30 5.00
CA ARG A 363 9.21 33.70 4.92
C ARG A 363 9.72 34.10 6.29
N LYS A 364 10.77 33.43 6.78
CA LYS A 364 11.47 33.76 8.03
C LYS A 364 12.95 33.96 7.72
N ASP A 365 13.50 35.11 8.09
CA ASP A 365 14.90 35.48 7.84
C ASP A 365 15.33 35.30 6.36
N GLY A 366 14.44 35.67 5.44
CA GLY A 366 14.66 35.55 4.00
C GLY A 366 14.50 34.15 3.41
N ARG A 367 14.32 33.11 4.24
CA ARG A 367 14.12 31.71 3.82
C ARG A 367 12.65 31.31 3.87
N LEU A 368 12.28 30.40 2.99
CA LEU A 368 10.94 29.82 2.97
C LEU A 368 10.85 28.72 4.05
N VAL A 369 9.80 28.76 4.87
CA VAL A 369 9.54 27.77 5.91
C VAL A 369 8.07 27.34 5.88
N TYR A 370 7.80 26.11 6.31
CA TYR A 370 6.47 25.61 6.56
C TYR A 370 6.23 25.49 8.06
N GLN A 371 5.12 26.04 8.53
CA GLN A 371 4.58 25.77 9.85
C GLN A 371 3.54 24.66 9.73
N ILE A 372 3.75 23.56 10.44
CA ILE A 372 2.95 22.35 10.33
C ILE A 372 2.32 22.08 11.71
N PRO A 373 0.98 21.98 11.81
CA PRO A 373 0.32 21.58 13.05
C PRO A 373 0.49 20.08 13.21
N ALA A 374 1.49 19.68 13.99
CA ALA A 374 1.88 18.29 14.05
C ALA A 374 0.77 17.41 14.63
N GLN A 375 0.66 16.20 14.08
CA GLN A 375 -0.30 15.20 14.53
C GLN A 375 0.44 14.11 15.29
N ARG A 376 -0.16 13.66 16.40
CA ARG A 376 0.23 12.38 16.97
C ARG A 376 -0.26 11.25 16.06
N PRO A 377 0.52 10.16 15.91
CA PRO A 377 0.02 8.96 15.27
C PRO A 377 -1.23 8.45 15.99
N ALA A 378 -2.20 7.98 15.21
CA ALA A 378 -3.42 7.39 15.74
C ALA A 378 -4.08 6.53 14.66
N CYS A 379 -4.73 5.44 15.09
CA CYS A 379 -5.53 4.61 14.21
C CYS A 379 -6.74 5.39 13.66
N VAL A 380 -6.76 5.60 12.33
CA VAL A 380 -7.84 6.30 11.61
C VAL A 380 -8.87 5.34 11.02
N GLN A 381 -8.49 4.07 10.81
CA GLN A 381 -9.37 2.99 10.37
C GLN A 381 -9.22 1.80 11.30
N ARG A 382 -10.20 1.63 12.18
CA ARG A 382 -10.30 0.49 13.10
C ARG A 382 -10.60 -0.80 12.35
N LEU A 383 -10.20 -1.90 12.95
CA LEU A 383 -10.58 -3.23 12.49
C LEU A 383 -12.03 -3.52 12.90
N GLU A 384 -12.78 -4.12 11.99
CA GLU A 384 -14.10 -4.67 12.24
C GLU A 384 -14.07 -6.17 11.96
N SER A 385 -14.83 -6.96 12.73
CA SER A 385 -14.98 -8.39 12.45
C SER A 385 -15.59 -8.59 11.05
N PRO A 386 -15.11 -9.54 10.24
CA PRO A 386 -15.65 -9.83 8.91
C PRO A 386 -17.17 -10.07 8.90
N GLU A 387 -17.71 -10.71 9.95
CA GLU A 387 -19.14 -11.01 10.09
C GLU A 387 -19.97 -9.73 10.23
N THR A 388 -19.55 -8.82 11.10
CA THR A 388 -20.22 -7.52 11.31
C THR A 388 -20.17 -6.67 10.04
N GLN A 389 -18.99 -6.61 9.38
CA GLN A 389 -18.83 -5.87 8.14
C GLN A 389 -19.76 -6.42 7.04
N THR A 390 -19.82 -7.74 6.90
CA THR A 390 -20.68 -8.42 5.94
C THR A 390 -22.16 -8.22 6.25
N ALA A 391 -22.56 -8.28 7.53
CA ALA A 391 -23.94 -8.06 7.96
C ALA A 391 -24.40 -6.62 7.65
N ALA A 392 -23.57 -5.62 7.98
CA ALA A 392 -23.86 -4.22 7.68
C ALA A 392 -23.97 -3.96 6.16
N LEU A 393 -23.08 -4.56 5.36
CA LEU A 393 -23.18 -4.50 3.90
C LEU A 393 -24.47 -5.15 3.37
N ARG A 394 -24.84 -6.32 3.91
CA ARG A 394 -26.08 -7.01 3.53
C ARG A 394 -27.28 -6.13 3.82
N GLU A 395 -27.39 -5.58 5.02
CA GLU A 395 -28.48 -4.67 5.41
C GLU A 395 -28.57 -3.47 4.47
N LYS A 396 -27.43 -2.83 4.18
CA LYS A 396 -27.36 -1.64 3.32
C LYS A 396 -27.72 -1.92 1.86
N LEU A 397 -27.29 -3.06 1.32
CA LEU A 397 -27.38 -3.34 -0.12
C LEU A 397 -28.58 -4.23 -0.51
N GLN A 398 -29.20 -4.94 0.43
CA GLN A 398 -30.24 -5.92 0.11
C GLN A 398 -31.39 -5.33 -0.72
N ALA A 399 -31.90 -4.15 -0.35
CA ALA A 399 -32.99 -3.50 -1.09
C ALA A 399 -32.57 -3.11 -2.53
N GLU A 400 -31.36 -2.56 -2.68
CA GLU A 400 -30.77 -2.22 -3.99
C GLU A 400 -30.60 -3.48 -4.85
N ILE A 401 -30.07 -4.56 -4.29
CA ILE A 401 -29.85 -5.83 -4.99
C ILE A 401 -31.18 -6.41 -5.46
N HIS A 402 -32.21 -6.47 -4.60
CA HIS A 402 -33.53 -6.96 -5.01
C HIS A 402 -34.13 -6.14 -6.16
N ARG A 403 -34.01 -4.81 -6.10
CA ARG A 403 -34.48 -3.92 -7.18
C ARG A 403 -33.70 -4.16 -8.48
N ALA A 404 -32.37 -4.20 -8.39
CA ALA A 404 -31.48 -4.37 -9.53
C ALA A 404 -31.63 -5.75 -10.20
N ILE A 405 -32.02 -6.79 -9.46
CA ILE A 405 -32.39 -8.08 -10.06
C ILE A 405 -33.79 -8.02 -10.68
N GLY A 406 -34.78 -7.45 -9.98
CA GLY A 406 -36.17 -7.45 -10.44
C GLY A 406 -36.41 -6.60 -11.69
N ALA A 407 -35.74 -5.45 -11.80
CA ALA A 407 -35.84 -4.51 -12.91
C ALA A 407 -34.50 -3.78 -13.14
N PRO A 408 -33.50 -4.45 -13.71
CA PRO A 408 -32.19 -3.84 -13.97
C PRO A 408 -32.28 -2.71 -15.00
N ALA A 409 -31.56 -1.61 -14.77
CA ALA A 409 -31.38 -0.55 -15.75
C ALA A 409 -30.38 -0.94 -16.86
N SER A 410 -29.53 -1.95 -16.63
CA SER A 410 -28.59 -2.46 -17.63
C SER A 410 -28.15 -3.91 -17.34
N PRO A 411 -27.59 -4.63 -18.33
CA PRO A 411 -26.97 -5.93 -18.09
C PRO A 411 -25.85 -5.90 -17.04
N GLN A 412 -25.05 -4.83 -16.98
CA GLN A 412 -23.99 -4.67 -15.98
C GLN A 412 -24.57 -4.57 -14.57
N GLU A 413 -25.67 -3.85 -14.38
CA GLU A 413 -26.33 -3.74 -13.08
C GLU A 413 -26.90 -5.09 -12.62
N ALA A 414 -27.51 -5.86 -13.52
CA ALA A 414 -27.99 -7.21 -13.23
C ALA A 414 -26.83 -8.14 -12.80
N ALA A 415 -25.72 -8.10 -13.54
CA ALA A 415 -24.53 -8.88 -13.26
C ALA A 415 -23.90 -8.53 -11.89
N ARG A 416 -23.77 -7.23 -11.61
CA ARG A 416 -23.28 -6.71 -10.32
C ARG A 416 -24.16 -7.17 -9.16
N ALA A 417 -25.48 -7.04 -9.33
CA ALA A 417 -26.44 -7.44 -8.31
C ALA A 417 -26.38 -8.96 -8.06
N ALA A 418 -26.19 -9.77 -9.11
CA ALA A 418 -26.00 -11.21 -8.96
C ALA A 418 -24.73 -11.55 -8.16
N TYR A 419 -23.62 -10.88 -8.46
CA TYR A 419 -22.37 -11.07 -7.72
C TYR A 419 -22.51 -10.66 -6.25
N TYR A 420 -23.08 -9.48 -5.96
CA TYR A 420 -23.36 -9.07 -4.58
C TYR A 420 -24.29 -10.05 -3.86
N ALA A 421 -25.34 -10.53 -4.53
CA ALA A 421 -26.26 -11.50 -3.96
C ALA A 421 -25.57 -12.83 -3.60
N ILE A 422 -24.63 -13.29 -4.42
CA ILE A 422 -23.81 -14.48 -4.14
C ILE A 422 -22.90 -14.22 -2.95
N SER A 423 -22.12 -13.14 -2.99
CA SER A 423 -21.15 -12.78 -1.94
C SER A 423 -21.80 -12.58 -0.56
N LEU A 424 -22.99 -11.97 -0.53
CA LEU A 424 -23.70 -11.63 0.71
C LEU A 424 -24.75 -12.66 1.13
N ASP A 425 -24.77 -13.87 0.55
CA ASP A 425 -25.74 -14.94 0.86
C ASP A 425 -27.22 -14.56 0.67
N LEU A 426 -27.53 -13.69 -0.28
CA LEU A 426 -28.90 -13.27 -0.63
C LEU A 426 -29.49 -14.06 -1.81
N ALA A 427 -28.69 -14.89 -2.50
CA ALA A 427 -29.14 -15.67 -3.65
C ALA A 427 -30.40 -16.53 -3.38
N PRO A 428 -30.56 -17.23 -2.23
CA PRO A 428 -31.77 -18.03 -1.97
C PRO A 428 -33.06 -17.20 -1.93
N SER A 429 -33.05 -16.05 -1.24
CA SER A 429 -34.24 -15.19 -1.12
C SER A 429 -34.58 -14.52 -2.45
N ILE A 430 -33.57 -14.13 -3.23
CA ILE A 430 -33.76 -13.57 -4.56
C ILE A 430 -34.33 -14.60 -5.53
N ARG A 431 -33.78 -15.82 -5.53
CA ARG A 431 -34.27 -16.91 -6.38
C ARG A 431 -35.73 -17.28 -6.07
N GLN A 432 -36.13 -17.25 -4.80
CA GLN A 432 -37.51 -17.48 -4.39
C GLN A 432 -38.46 -16.39 -4.90
N LYS A 433 -38.03 -15.12 -4.86
CA LYS A 433 -38.87 -13.96 -5.20
C LYS A 433 -38.88 -13.64 -6.71
N HIS A 434 -37.77 -13.88 -7.40
CA HIS A 434 -37.51 -13.48 -8.79
C HIS A 434 -36.80 -14.60 -9.58
N PRO A 435 -37.38 -15.80 -9.73
CA PRO A 435 -36.66 -16.96 -10.28
C PRO A 435 -36.18 -16.77 -11.73
N GLU A 436 -37.01 -16.15 -12.58
CA GLU A 436 -36.67 -15.87 -13.97
C GLU A 436 -35.61 -14.77 -14.07
N GLN A 437 -35.81 -13.65 -13.37
CA GLN A 437 -34.85 -12.54 -13.41
C GLN A 437 -33.51 -12.93 -12.78
N TRP A 438 -33.50 -13.80 -11.77
CA TRP A 438 -32.29 -14.38 -11.22
C TRP A 438 -31.48 -15.14 -12.27
N SER A 439 -32.15 -15.95 -13.10
CA SER A 439 -31.49 -16.69 -14.18
C SER A 439 -30.88 -15.75 -15.23
N HIS A 440 -31.58 -14.66 -15.58
CA HIS A 440 -31.05 -13.62 -16.46
C HIS A 440 -29.85 -12.90 -15.85
N ALA A 441 -29.88 -12.60 -14.54
CA ALA A 441 -28.78 -11.94 -13.85
C ALA A 441 -27.53 -12.83 -13.75
N LEU A 442 -27.69 -14.15 -13.55
CA LEU A 442 -26.58 -15.10 -13.63
C LEU A 442 -26.00 -15.21 -15.04
N ALA A 443 -26.84 -15.17 -16.08
CA ALA A 443 -26.38 -15.12 -17.47
C ALA A 443 -25.60 -13.82 -17.74
N ALA A 444 -26.08 -12.68 -17.22
CA ALA A 444 -25.37 -11.41 -17.33
C ALA A 444 -24.01 -11.46 -16.60
N LEU A 445 -23.95 -12.01 -15.39
CA LEU A 445 -22.69 -12.23 -14.66
C LEU A 445 -21.72 -13.14 -15.42
N SER A 446 -22.24 -14.17 -16.09
CA SER A 446 -21.43 -15.09 -16.91
C SER A 446 -20.73 -14.39 -18.09
N ASN A 447 -21.19 -13.22 -18.52
CA ASN A 447 -20.51 -12.44 -19.56
C ASN A 447 -19.24 -11.73 -19.03
N TYR A 448 -19.07 -11.60 -17.72
CA TYR A 448 -17.87 -11.06 -17.08
C TYR A 448 -16.85 -12.17 -16.85
N GLN A 449 -16.33 -12.70 -17.96
CA GLN A 449 -15.47 -13.89 -17.97
C GLN A 449 -14.28 -13.79 -17.01
N ASN A 450 -13.61 -12.65 -16.93
CA ASN A 450 -12.48 -12.47 -16.02
C ASN A 450 -12.88 -12.64 -14.54
N VAL A 451 -14.02 -12.05 -14.14
CA VAL A 451 -14.54 -12.18 -12.77
C VAL A 451 -14.87 -13.64 -12.45
N VAL A 452 -15.59 -14.29 -13.36
CA VAL A 452 -16.00 -15.70 -13.19
C VAL A 452 -14.79 -16.64 -13.20
N GLN A 453 -13.77 -16.36 -14.02
CA GLN A 453 -12.53 -17.13 -14.05
C GLN A 453 -11.73 -16.99 -12.76
N VAL A 454 -11.63 -15.79 -12.17
CA VAL A 454 -10.98 -15.65 -10.85
C VAL A 454 -11.73 -16.43 -9.78
N LEU A 455 -13.05 -16.27 -9.71
CA LEU A 455 -13.90 -16.99 -8.76
C LEU A 455 -13.73 -18.51 -8.87
N PHE A 456 -13.62 -19.07 -10.08
CA PHE A 456 -13.57 -20.52 -10.31
C PHE A 456 -12.20 -21.12 -10.60
N HIS A 457 -11.15 -20.36 -10.86
CA HIS A 457 -9.86 -20.94 -11.27
C HIS A 457 -8.64 -20.20 -10.72
N HIS A 458 -8.78 -18.95 -10.28
CA HIS A 458 -7.64 -18.12 -9.85
C HIS A 458 -7.84 -17.45 -8.48
N SER A 459 -8.52 -18.13 -7.55
CA SER A 459 -8.64 -17.73 -6.14
C SER A 459 -8.46 -18.94 -5.23
N PRO A 460 -7.24 -19.52 -5.14
CA PRO A 460 -6.96 -20.69 -4.32
C PRO A 460 -6.79 -20.31 -2.83
N THR A 461 -7.69 -19.50 -2.29
CA THR A 461 -7.69 -19.02 -0.90
C THR A 461 -8.89 -19.60 -0.15
N PRO A 462 -8.87 -19.64 1.20
CA PRO A 462 -10.04 -20.03 1.98
C PRO A 462 -11.30 -19.23 1.60
N LEU A 463 -11.19 -17.91 1.46
CA LEU A 463 -12.27 -17.03 1.01
C LEU A 463 -12.70 -17.34 -0.43
N GLY A 464 -11.76 -17.64 -1.33
CA GLY A 464 -12.06 -18.05 -2.70
C GLY A 464 -12.83 -19.37 -2.77
N ASN A 465 -12.52 -20.32 -1.89
CA ASN A 465 -13.26 -21.58 -1.75
C ASN A 465 -14.69 -21.33 -1.25
N GLU A 466 -14.87 -20.44 -0.29
CA GLU A 466 -16.20 -20.08 0.22
C GLU A 466 -17.04 -19.41 -0.88
N LEU A 467 -16.51 -18.38 -1.54
CA LEU A 467 -17.21 -17.63 -2.59
C LEU A 467 -17.61 -18.55 -3.75
N ARG A 468 -16.74 -19.48 -4.14
CA ARG A 468 -17.02 -20.50 -5.15
C ARG A 468 -18.15 -21.45 -4.75
N ARG A 469 -18.18 -21.89 -3.49
CA ARG A 469 -19.28 -22.71 -2.96
C ARG A 469 -20.61 -21.94 -3.03
N LYS A 470 -20.62 -20.66 -2.63
CA LYS A 470 -21.80 -19.78 -2.73
C LYS A 470 -22.26 -19.64 -4.18
N ALA A 471 -21.34 -19.42 -5.12
CA ALA A 471 -21.66 -19.28 -6.54
C ALA A 471 -22.28 -20.55 -7.15
N LEU A 472 -21.75 -21.73 -6.83
CA LEU A 472 -22.31 -23.01 -7.27
C LEU A 472 -23.72 -23.23 -6.70
N ALA A 473 -23.92 -22.97 -5.40
CA ALA A 473 -25.23 -23.08 -4.75
C ALA A 473 -26.26 -22.11 -5.33
N ALA A 474 -25.80 -20.93 -5.78
CA ALA A 474 -26.60 -19.93 -6.48
C ALA A 474 -27.01 -20.34 -7.90
N GLY A 475 -26.34 -21.34 -8.49
CA GLY A 475 -26.58 -21.82 -9.86
C GLY A 475 -25.66 -21.21 -10.93
N LEU A 476 -24.62 -20.46 -10.53
CA LEU A 476 -23.64 -19.94 -11.47
C LEU A 476 -22.80 -21.08 -12.06
N GLN A 477 -22.67 -21.13 -13.38
CA GLN A 477 -21.95 -22.19 -14.06
C GLN A 477 -20.44 -21.97 -13.98
N LYS A 478 -19.71 -23.05 -13.63
CA LYS A 478 -18.25 -23.05 -13.68
C LYS A 478 -17.78 -23.02 -15.15
N PRO A 479 -16.85 -22.13 -15.54
CA PRO A 479 -16.23 -22.18 -16.86
C PRO A 479 -15.53 -23.52 -17.10
N ALA A 480 -15.79 -24.13 -18.25
CA ALA A 480 -15.29 -25.46 -18.60
C ALA A 480 -13.75 -25.53 -18.61
N ALA A 481 -13.10 -24.47 -19.11
CA ALA A 481 -11.66 -24.36 -19.16
C ALA A 481 -11.16 -23.16 -18.34
N ARG A 482 -9.97 -23.32 -17.77
CA ARG A 482 -9.21 -22.22 -17.14
C ARG A 482 -8.66 -21.33 -18.25
N ALA A 483 -9.03 -20.06 -18.25
CA ALA A 483 -8.52 -19.07 -19.18
C ALA A 483 -7.27 -18.36 -18.62
N ASN A 484 -6.40 -17.91 -19.52
CA ASN A 484 -5.37 -16.95 -19.17
C ASN A 484 -6.01 -15.57 -18.99
N LEU A 485 -5.77 -14.92 -17.84
CA LEU A 485 -6.29 -13.58 -17.52
C LEU A 485 -5.24 -12.48 -17.78
N TRP A 486 -4.13 -12.87 -18.40
CA TRP A 486 -2.92 -12.08 -18.65
C TRP A 486 -2.73 -11.80 -20.13
#